data_AF-A0A0G1VL30-F1
#
_entry.id   AF-A0A0G1VL30-F1
#
_cell.length_a   1.000
_cell.length_b   1.000
_cell.length_c   1.000
_cell.angle_alpha   90.00
_cell.angle_beta   90.00
_cell.angle_gamma   90.00
#
_symmetry.space_group_name_H-M   'P 1'
#
loop_
_entity.id
_entity.type
_entity.pdbx_description
1 polymer ?
#
loop_
_entity_poly.entity_id
_entity_poly.type
_entity_poly.pdbx_seq_one_letter_code
_entity_poly.pdbx_strand_id
1 'polypeptide(L)'
;MKNAMDEREYQFYIADQLAKNEDKLSELYALYGEKFTFMKKFWDELTEDELGHGAWVRTLRKKIEDGTVQFGEHRFNKDLLEDFYKNVQLQIFEAEKEISLVDALRNAVKMEQTMIEKRFFDVFKGDSVELEILLLALRYSTENHLKTVADRYKSEIGEMGQGIAAQTA
;
A
#
# COMPACT_ATOMS: atom_id res chain seq x y z
N MET A 1 -29.81 18.70 -3.02
CA MET A 1 -29.16 17.82 -4.02
C MET A 1 -27.68 17.84 -3.73
N LYS A 2 -27.04 16.70 -3.43
CA LYS A 2 -25.57 16.66 -3.44
C LYS A 2 -25.17 16.86 -4.91
N ASN A 3 -24.40 17.90 -5.21
CA ASN A 3 -23.80 18.02 -6.54
C ASN A 3 -22.98 16.74 -6.75
N ALA A 4 -23.32 16.00 -7.81
CA ALA A 4 -22.46 14.92 -8.27
C ALA A 4 -21.11 15.55 -8.65
N MET A 5 -20.04 14.96 -8.15
CA MET A 5 -18.67 15.33 -8.50
C MET A 5 -18.51 15.18 -10.01
N ASP A 6 -17.96 16.17 -10.69
CA ASP A 6 -17.71 16.05 -12.13
C ASP A 6 -16.54 15.08 -12.42
N GLU A 7 -16.39 14.64 -13.67
CA GLU A 7 -15.38 13.65 -14.06
C GLU A 7 -13.96 14.07 -13.67
N ARG A 8 -13.62 15.36 -13.75
CA ARG A 8 -12.28 15.86 -13.44
C ARG A 8 -12.06 15.92 -11.94
N GLU A 9 -13.06 16.37 -11.19
CA GLU A 9 -13.05 16.30 -9.72
C GLU A 9 -12.94 14.84 -9.26
N TYR A 10 -13.60 13.90 -9.95
CA TYR A 10 -13.46 12.46 -9.69
C TYR A 10 -12.05 11.96 -9.92
N GLN A 11 -11.44 12.29 -11.06
CA GLN A 11 -10.07 11.90 -11.39
C GLN A 11 -9.07 12.44 -10.36
N PHE A 12 -9.22 13.71 -9.94
CA PHE A 12 -8.40 14.28 -8.87
C PHE A 12 -8.61 13.57 -7.54
N TYR A 13 -9.85 13.35 -7.13
CA TYR A 13 -10.15 12.63 -5.90
C TYR A 13 -9.50 11.25 -5.87
N ILE A 14 -9.57 10.51 -6.97
CA ILE A 14 -8.94 9.18 -7.08
C ILE A 14 -7.42 9.27 -6.96
N ALA A 15 -6.77 10.15 -7.71
CA ALA A 15 -5.32 10.31 -7.64
C ALA A 15 -4.88 10.73 -6.22
N ASP A 16 -5.62 11.63 -5.58
CA ASP A 16 -5.36 12.05 -4.21
C ASP A 16 -5.56 10.91 -3.21
N GLN A 17 -6.59 10.07 -3.36
CA GLN A 17 -6.78 8.90 -2.49
C GLN A 17 -5.72 7.82 -2.69
N LEU A 18 -5.30 7.55 -3.92
CA LEU A 18 -4.22 6.60 -4.20
C LEU A 18 -2.92 7.07 -3.54
N ALA A 19 -2.49 8.31 -3.80
CA ALA A 19 -1.26 8.84 -3.21
C ALA A 19 -1.31 8.84 -1.68
N LYS A 20 -2.47 9.18 -1.12
CA LYS A 20 -2.71 9.18 0.33
C LYS A 20 -2.64 7.78 0.94
N ASN A 21 -3.04 6.74 0.21
CA ASN A 21 -2.89 5.35 0.66
C ASN A 21 -1.42 4.91 0.68
N GLU A 22 -0.66 5.21 -0.37
CA GLU A 22 0.78 4.89 -0.41
C GLU A 22 1.55 5.61 0.70
N ASP A 23 1.31 6.92 0.88
CA ASP A 23 1.95 7.70 1.95
C ASP A 23 1.60 7.13 3.34
N LYS A 24 0.35 6.69 3.55
CA LYS A 24 -0.08 6.14 4.83
C LYS A 24 0.54 4.77 5.09
N LEU A 25 0.72 3.96 4.05
CA LEU A 25 1.39 2.67 4.16
C LEU A 25 2.88 2.85 4.47
N SER A 26 3.52 3.84 3.83
CA SER A 26 4.89 4.26 4.16
C SER A 26 5.03 4.64 5.65
N GLU A 27 4.09 5.43 6.19
CA GLU A 27 4.11 5.78 7.63
C GLU A 27 4.05 4.53 8.53
N LEU A 28 3.22 3.55 8.18
CA LEU A 28 3.14 2.29 8.93
C LEU A 28 4.47 1.53 8.90
N TYR A 29 5.11 1.44 7.73
CA TYR A 29 6.39 0.76 7.59
C TYR A 29 7.53 1.49 8.30
N ALA A 30 7.54 2.83 8.27
CA ALA A 30 8.48 3.62 9.03
C ALA A 30 8.36 3.33 10.54
N LEU A 31 7.13 3.28 11.06
CA LEU A 31 6.85 2.96 12.46
C LEU A 31 7.35 1.54 12.83
N TYR A 32 7.19 0.57 11.94
CA TYR A 32 7.77 -0.77 12.14
C TYR A 32 9.30 -0.74 12.16
N GLY A 33 9.93 0.06 11.30
CA GLY A 33 11.38 0.27 11.31
C GLY A 33 11.89 0.86 12.63
N GLU A 34 11.15 1.80 13.22
CA GLU A 34 11.46 2.39 14.52
C GLU A 34 11.30 1.39 15.68
N LYS A 35 10.25 0.57 15.65
CA LYS A 35 9.98 -0.44 16.70
C LYS A 35 10.90 -1.65 16.62
N PHE A 36 11.30 -2.06 15.42
CA PHE A 36 12.14 -3.23 15.18
C PHE A 36 13.47 -2.81 14.58
N THR A 37 14.29 -2.12 15.37
CA THR A 37 15.55 -1.51 14.90
C THR A 37 16.55 -2.50 14.28
N PHE A 38 16.54 -3.77 14.71
CA PHE A 38 17.35 -4.84 14.11
C PHE A 38 16.91 -5.22 12.68
N MET A 39 15.67 -4.88 12.30
CA MET A 39 15.11 -5.01 10.96
C MET A 39 14.89 -3.65 10.28
N LYS A 40 15.44 -2.55 10.82
CA LYS A 40 15.18 -1.20 10.31
C LYS A 40 15.41 -1.08 8.80
N LYS A 41 16.53 -1.60 8.29
CA LYS A 41 16.84 -1.57 6.86
C LYS A 41 15.74 -2.18 5.98
N PHE A 42 15.18 -3.31 6.42
CA PHE A 42 14.11 -4.00 5.69
C PHE A 42 12.84 -3.13 5.62
N TRP A 43 12.48 -2.49 6.72
CA TRP A 43 11.31 -1.60 6.78
C TRP A 43 11.56 -0.27 6.07
N ASP A 44 12.78 0.26 6.12
CA ASP A 44 13.18 1.48 5.42
C ASP A 44 13.07 1.30 3.90
N GLU A 45 13.51 0.15 3.37
CA GLU A 45 13.37 -0.17 1.94
C GLU A 45 11.90 -0.13 1.50
N LEU A 46 10.98 -0.76 2.25
CA LEU A 46 9.54 -0.68 1.98
C LEU A 46 9.00 0.76 2.11
N THR A 47 9.45 1.48 3.14
CA THR A 47 9.04 2.87 3.39
C THR A 47 9.40 3.78 2.22
N GLU A 48 10.62 3.65 1.70
CA GLU A 48 11.13 4.42 0.56
C GLU A 48 10.37 4.11 -0.73
N ASP A 49 10.10 2.83 -0.99
CA ASP A 49 9.32 2.41 -2.16
C ASP A 49 7.91 3.02 -2.13
N GLU A 50 7.21 2.99 -0.99
CA GLU A 50 5.86 3.56 -0.87
C GLU A 50 5.83 5.09 -0.99
N LEU A 51 6.86 5.80 -0.51
CA LEU A 51 7.00 7.23 -0.80
C LEU A 51 7.19 7.49 -2.30
N GLY A 52 7.94 6.62 -2.97
CA GLY A 52 8.12 6.62 -4.42
C GLY A 52 6.79 6.43 -5.16
N HIS A 53 5.98 5.45 -4.74
CA HIS A 53 4.65 5.20 -5.28
C HIS A 53 3.75 6.43 -5.16
N GLY A 54 3.65 7.01 -3.95
CA GLY A 54 2.88 8.24 -3.73
C GLY A 54 3.35 9.39 -4.62
N ALA A 55 4.66 9.53 -4.85
CA ALA A 55 5.23 10.54 -5.75
C ALA A 55 4.86 10.31 -7.22
N TRP A 56 4.82 9.06 -7.68
CA TRP A 56 4.36 8.72 -9.03
C TRP A 56 2.89 9.07 -9.22
N VAL A 57 2.04 8.73 -8.25
CA VAL A 57 0.61 9.08 -8.30
C VAL A 57 0.40 10.59 -8.29
N ARG A 58 1.15 11.34 -7.48
CA ARG A 58 1.12 12.82 -7.51
C ARG A 58 1.54 13.39 -8.87
N THR A 59 2.45 12.72 -9.58
CA THR A 59 2.83 13.11 -10.94
C THR A 59 1.70 12.82 -11.94
N LEU A 60 1.00 11.69 -11.81
CA LEU A 60 -0.21 11.41 -12.59
C LEU A 60 -1.27 12.49 -12.35
N ARG A 61 -1.49 12.90 -11.10
CA ARG A 61 -2.44 13.97 -10.75
C ARG A 61 -2.16 15.27 -11.52
N LYS A 62 -0.89 15.68 -11.62
CA LYS A 62 -0.50 16.86 -12.42
C LYS A 62 -0.82 16.66 -13.91
N LYS A 63 -0.62 15.46 -14.44
CA LYS A 63 -0.98 15.13 -15.83
C LYS A 63 -2.49 15.18 -16.09
N ILE A 64 -3.32 14.81 -15.11
CA ILE A 64 -4.78 14.99 -15.14
C ILE A 64 -5.12 16.49 -15.14
N GLU A 65 -4.41 17.27 -14.34
CA GLU A 65 -4.58 18.73 -14.28
C GLU A 65 -4.25 19.38 -15.62
N ASP A 66 -3.20 18.93 -16.29
CA ASP A 66 -2.81 19.39 -17.63
C ASP A 66 -3.70 18.82 -18.75
N GLY A 67 -4.62 17.90 -18.44
CA GLY A 67 -5.53 17.25 -19.40
C GLY A 67 -4.86 16.20 -20.30
N THR A 68 -3.61 15.81 -19.99
CA THR A 68 -2.85 14.81 -20.75
C THR A 68 -3.17 13.37 -20.34
N VAL A 69 -3.77 13.19 -19.16
CA VAL A 69 -4.25 11.91 -18.64
C VAL A 69 -5.71 12.04 -18.28
N GLN A 70 -6.52 11.07 -18.70
CA GLN A 70 -7.94 10.98 -18.35
C GLN A 70 -8.32 9.52 -18.15
N PHE A 71 -9.32 9.29 -17.30
CA PHE A 71 -9.95 8.00 -17.09
C PHE A 71 -11.40 8.18 -16.65
N GLY A 72 -12.27 7.25 -17.05
CA GLY A 72 -13.71 7.42 -16.89
C GLY A 72 -14.18 7.47 -15.43
N GLU A 73 -15.36 8.04 -15.22
CA GLU A 73 -16.07 7.96 -13.94
C GLU A 73 -16.29 6.50 -13.53
N HIS A 74 -16.30 6.25 -12.21
CA HIS A 74 -16.46 4.91 -11.62
C HIS A 74 -15.37 3.87 -11.96
N ARG A 75 -14.28 4.30 -12.60
CA ARG A 75 -13.12 3.46 -12.90
C ARG A 75 -12.48 2.81 -11.67
N PHE A 76 -12.56 3.48 -10.53
CA PHE A 76 -12.07 3.06 -9.24
C PHE A 76 -13.19 3.02 -8.20
N ASN A 77 -13.11 2.04 -7.30
CA ASN A 77 -14.01 1.93 -6.16
C ASN A 77 -13.52 2.84 -5.01
N LYS A 78 -14.19 3.99 -4.85
CA LYS A 78 -13.86 5.00 -3.83
C LYS A 78 -13.94 4.45 -2.40
N ASP A 79 -14.96 3.65 -2.13
CA ASP A 79 -15.18 3.10 -0.79
C ASP A 79 -14.02 2.16 -0.40
N LEU A 80 -13.52 1.36 -1.35
CA LEU A 80 -12.35 0.50 -1.11
C LEU A 80 -11.07 1.30 -0.83
N LEU A 81 -10.84 2.41 -1.53
CA LEU A 81 -9.69 3.28 -1.28
C LEU A 81 -9.77 3.92 0.11
N GLU A 82 -10.96 4.37 0.52
CA GLU A 82 -11.17 4.98 1.84
C GLU A 82 -11.09 3.94 2.97
N ASP A 83 -11.65 2.74 2.76
CA ASP A 83 -11.60 1.65 3.73
C ASP A 83 -10.17 1.14 3.93
N PHE A 84 -9.37 1.07 2.86
CA PHE A 84 -7.95 0.72 2.98
C PHE A 84 -7.20 1.77 3.79
N TYR A 85 -7.39 3.06 3.50
CA TYR A 85 -6.78 4.15 4.28
C TYR A 85 -7.10 4.03 5.78
N LYS A 86 -8.37 3.83 6.13
CA LYS A 86 -8.82 3.67 7.52
C LYS A 86 -8.22 2.43 8.17
N ASN A 87 -8.09 1.33 7.42
CA ASN A 87 -7.46 0.12 7.92
C ASN A 87 -5.97 0.36 8.25
N VAL A 88 -5.22 1.03 7.37
CA VAL A 88 -3.81 1.37 7.64
C VAL A 88 -3.69 2.29 8.85
N GLN A 89 -4.56 3.30 8.98
CA GLN A 89 -4.60 4.16 10.17
C GLN A 89 -4.84 3.36 11.47
N LEU A 90 -5.74 2.38 11.42
CA LEU A 90 -5.97 1.49 12.56
C LEU A 90 -4.73 0.65 12.87
N GLN A 91 -4.03 0.13 11.86
CA GLN A 91 -2.79 -0.62 12.08
C GLN A 91 -1.69 0.25 12.70
N ILE A 92 -1.57 1.52 12.30
CA ILE A 92 -0.65 2.48 12.93
C ILE A 92 -1.01 2.67 14.41
N PHE A 93 -2.29 2.97 14.70
CA PHE A 93 -2.76 3.16 16.07
C PHE A 93 -2.51 1.93 16.97
N GLU A 94 -2.72 0.73 16.46
CA GLU A 94 -2.42 -0.50 17.21
C GLU A 94 -0.91 -0.72 17.35
N ALA A 95 -0.12 -0.44 16.32
CA ALA A 95 1.33 -0.55 16.35
C ALA A 95 1.96 0.41 17.35
N GLU A 96 1.49 1.66 17.45
CA GLU A 96 1.98 2.69 18.38
C GLU A 96 2.00 2.23 19.84
N LYS A 97 1.06 1.38 20.24
CA LYS A 97 1.02 0.72 21.55
C LYS A 97 2.13 -0.34 21.63
N GLU A 98 1.77 -1.62 21.68
CA GLU A 98 2.69 -2.74 21.60
C GLU A 98 2.27 -3.65 20.46
N ILE A 99 3.24 -4.11 19.68
CA ILE A 99 3.04 -5.07 18.60
C ILE A 99 4.24 -6.00 18.54
N SER A 100 3.99 -7.30 18.35
CA SER A 100 5.06 -8.27 18.13
C SER A 100 5.58 -8.16 16.69
N LEU A 101 6.83 -8.59 16.46
CA LEU A 101 7.39 -8.63 15.10
C LEU A 101 6.52 -9.49 14.17
N VAL A 102 6.07 -10.65 14.66
CA VAL A 102 5.22 -11.58 13.91
C VAL A 102 3.90 -10.93 13.50
N ASP A 103 3.26 -10.20 14.41
CA ASP A 103 2.01 -9.50 14.10
C ASP A 103 2.24 -8.35 13.11
N ALA A 104 3.34 -7.59 13.24
CA ALA A 104 3.70 -6.54 12.29
C ALA A 104 3.92 -7.09 10.88
N LEU A 105 4.68 -8.18 10.75
CA LEU A 105 4.91 -8.86 9.47
C LEU A 105 3.61 -9.44 8.90
N ARG A 106 2.78 -10.10 9.73
CA ARG A 106 1.47 -10.61 9.31
C ARG A 106 0.56 -9.49 8.80
N ASN A 107 0.57 -8.35 9.49
CA ASN A 107 -0.23 -7.19 9.10
C ASN A 107 0.26 -6.61 7.77
N ALA A 108 1.58 -6.47 7.58
CA ALA A 108 2.16 -6.06 6.31
C ALA A 108 1.78 -7.00 5.16
N VAL A 109 1.87 -8.34 5.33
CA VAL A 109 1.39 -9.31 4.32
C VAL A 109 -0.07 -9.02 3.95
N LYS A 110 -0.92 -8.81 4.96
CA LYS A 110 -2.34 -8.56 4.74
C LYS A 110 -2.59 -7.25 3.99
N MET A 111 -1.82 -6.19 4.26
CA MET A 111 -1.97 -4.91 3.54
C MET A 111 -1.64 -5.09 2.06
N GLU A 112 -0.47 -5.63 1.75
CA GLU A 112 -0.03 -5.86 0.36
C GLU A 112 -0.99 -6.78 -0.41
N GLN A 113 -1.39 -7.89 0.22
CA GLN A 113 -2.35 -8.83 -0.35
C GLN A 113 -3.70 -8.16 -0.62
N THR A 114 -4.16 -7.26 0.26
CA THR A 114 -5.44 -6.57 0.11
C THR A 114 -5.43 -5.69 -1.14
N MET A 115 -4.36 -4.94 -1.41
CA MET A 115 -4.27 -4.08 -2.60
C MET A 115 -4.38 -4.90 -3.90
N ILE A 116 -3.77 -6.08 -3.93
CA ILE A 116 -3.84 -7.01 -5.08
C ILE A 116 -5.24 -7.61 -5.22
N GLU A 117 -5.82 -8.17 -4.15
CA GLU A 117 -7.12 -8.83 -4.18
C GLU A 117 -8.27 -7.87 -4.47
N LYS A 118 -8.15 -6.63 -4.00
CA LYS A 118 -9.12 -5.57 -4.27
C LYS A 118 -8.90 -4.90 -5.63
N ARG A 119 -7.94 -5.39 -6.42
CA ARG A 119 -7.74 -4.98 -7.82
C ARG A 119 -7.47 -3.48 -7.94
N PHE A 120 -6.74 -2.90 -6.98
CA PHE A 120 -6.44 -1.46 -6.94
C PHE A 120 -5.74 -0.97 -8.22
N PHE A 121 -4.96 -1.87 -8.82
CA PHE A 121 -4.07 -1.58 -9.94
C PHE A 121 -4.44 -2.31 -11.22
N ASP A 122 -5.69 -2.74 -11.36
CA ASP A 122 -6.16 -3.33 -12.60
C ASP A 122 -6.22 -2.29 -13.70
N VAL A 123 -5.79 -2.66 -14.90
CA VAL A 123 -5.86 -1.84 -16.13
C VAL A 123 -7.15 -2.16 -16.88
N PHE A 124 -7.80 -1.13 -17.44
CA PHE A 124 -9.04 -1.27 -18.19
C PHE A 124 -8.92 -0.66 -19.58
N LYS A 125 -9.71 -1.21 -20.51
CA LYS A 125 -9.82 -0.66 -21.86
C LYS A 125 -10.37 0.76 -21.80
N GLY A 126 -9.62 1.72 -22.35
CA GLY A 126 -9.98 3.15 -22.33
C GLY A 126 -9.16 3.97 -21.34
N ASP A 127 -8.31 3.34 -20.52
CA ASP A 127 -7.31 4.05 -19.74
C ASP A 127 -6.27 4.71 -20.67
N SER A 128 -5.81 5.91 -20.29
CA SER A 128 -4.62 6.50 -20.92
C SER A 128 -3.39 5.61 -20.74
N VAL A 129 -2.47 5.63 -21.71
CA VAL A 129 -1.24 4.83 -21.67
C VAL A 129 -0.42 5.13 -20.42
N GLU A 130 -0.35 6.38 -20.02
CA GLU A 130 0.34 6.82 -18.81
C GLU A 130 -0.28 6.26 -17.53
N LEU A 131 -1.62 6.16 -17.46
CA LEU A 131 -2.30 5.53 -16.34
C LEU A 131 -2.00 4.03 -16.32
N GLU A 132 -2.08 3.36 -17.47
CA GLU A 132 -1.77 1.93 -17.59
C GLU A 132 -0.34 1.64 -17.11
N ILE A 133 0.65 2.42 -17.56
CA ILE A 133 2.04 2.27 -17.13
C ILE A 133 2.18 2.44 -15.61
N LEU A 134 1.52 3.44 -15.02
CA LEU A 134 1.56 3.65 -13.57
C LEU A 134 0.97 2.45 -12.82
N LEU A 135 -0.22 1.99 -13.21
CA LEU A 135 -0.90 0.89 -12.51
C LEU A 135 -0.12 -0.41 -12.61
N LEU A 136 0.50 -0.70 -13.77
CA LEU A 136 1.38 -1.85 -13.93
C LEU A 136 2.63 -1.75 -13.06
N ALA A 137 3.23 -0.56 -12.94
CA ALA A 137 4.39 -0.34 -12.09
C ALA A 137 4.06 -0.52 -10.60
N LEU A 138 2.95 0.07 -10.14
CA LEU A 138 2.46 -0.10 -8.76
C LEU A 138 2.17 -1.56 -8.45
N ARG A 139 1.42 -2.25 -9.33
CA ARG A 139 1.14 -3.68 -9.20
C ARG A 139 2.41 -4.50 -9.05
N TYR A 140 3.38 -4.30 -9.93
CA TYR A 140 4.64 -5.06 -9.91
C TYR A 140 5.40 -4.83 -8.60
N SER A 141 5.47 -3.58 -8.12
CA SER A 141 6.15 -3.24 -6.88
C SER A 141 5.46 -3.86 -5.66
N THR A 142 4.14 -3.68 -5.53
CA THR A 142 3.31 -4.30 -4.48
C THR A 142 3.41 -5.83 -4.46
N GLU A 143 3.45 -6.49 -5.62
CA GLU A 143 3.64 -7.94 -5.70
C GLU A 143 5.03 -8.37 -5.18
N ASN A 144 6.07 -7.56 -5.42
CA ASN A 144 7.41 -7.81 -4.85
C ASN A 144 7.46 -7.55 -3.34
N HIS A 145 6.77 -6.52 -2.85
CA HIS A 145 6.63 -6.25 -1.41
C HIS A 145 5.92 -7.39 -0.70
N LEU A 146 4.77 -7.84 -1.24
CA LEU A 146 4.05 -9.00 -0.73
C LEU A 146 4.96 -10.21 -0.62
N LYS A 147 5.69 -10.54 -1.70
CA LYS A 147 6.61 -11.67 -1.70
C LYS A 147 7.67 -11.52 -0.60
N THR A 148 8.30 -10.36 -0.52
CA THR A 148 9.41 -10.06 0.40
C THR A 148 8.97 -10.14 1.86
N VAL A 149 7.83 -9.52 2.19
CA VAL A 149 7.24 -9.56 3.53
C VAL A 149 6.74 -10.97 3.87
N ALA A 150 6.12 -11.69 2.94
CA ALA A 150 5.64 -13.05 3.17
C ALA A 150 6.79 -14.03 3.43
N ASP A 151 7.91 -13.92 2.69
CA ASP A 151 9.10 -14.75 2.90
C ASP A 151 9.73 -14.46 4.27
N ARG A 152 9.81 -13.18 4.66
CA ARG A 152 10.27 -12.78 5.99
C ARG A 152 9.34 -13.31 7.10
N TYR A 153 8.03 -13.15 6.94
CA TYR A 153 7.03 -13.66 7.89
C TYR A 153 7.16 -15.17 8.11
N LYS A 154 7.28 -15.94 7.02
CA LYS A 154 7.47 -17.40 7.08
C LYS A 154 8.76 -17.81 7.79
N SER A 155 9.83 -17.05 7.59
CA SER A 155 11.11 -17.31 8.25
C SER A 155 10.99 -17.10 9.77
N GLU A 156 10.38 -15.97 10.18
CA GLU A 156 10.20 -15.62 11.59
C GLU A 156 9.37 -16.66 12.36
N ILE A 157 8.23 -17.10 11.79
CA ILE A 157 7.39 -18.14 12.42
C ILE A 157 8.10 -19.49 12.48
N GLY A 158 8.95 -19.81 11.49
CA GLY A 158 9.74 -21.04 11.46
C GLY A 158 10.82 -21.07 12.54
N GLU A 159 11.53 -19.95 12.72
CA GLU A 159 12.56 -19.78 13.75
C GLU A 159 11.96 -19.86 15.16
N MET A 160 10.80 -19.24 15.41
CA MET A 160 10.09 -19.35 16.68
C MET A 160 9.71 -20.81 17.01
N GLY A 161 9.24 -21.57 16.03
CA GLY A 161 8.89 -22.98 16.21
C GLY A 161 10.09 -23.85 16.62
N GLN A 162 11.27 -23.57 16.06
CA GLN A 162 12.52 -24.28 16.41
C GLN A 162 13.06 -23.87 17.79
N GLY A 163 12.96 -22.59 18.14
CA GLY A 163 13.39 -22.08 19.45
C GLY A 163 12.58 -22.67 20.61
N ILE A 164 11.27 -22.86 20.43
CA ILE A 164 10.40 -23.52 21.42
C ILE A 164 10.77 -25.00 21.55
N ALA A 165 10.95 -25.71 20.43
CA ALA A 165 11.31 -27.13 20.45
C ALA A 165 12.65 -27.39 21.16
N ALA A 166 13.65 -26.52 20.97
CA ALA A 166 14.96 -26.60 21.61
C ALA A 166 14.96 -26.29 23.12
N GLN A 167 13.97 -25.56 23.63
CA GLN A 167 13.82 -25.29 25.07
C GLN A 167 13.05 -26.39 25.81
N THR A 168 12.32 -27.23 25.08
CA THR A 168 11.52 -28.34 25.63
C THR A 168 12.20 -29.71 25.53
N ALA A 169 13.41 -29.78 24.96
CA ALA A 169 14.23 -30.97 24.80
C ALA A 169 15.39 -30.97 25.81
#